data_AF-A0A8D8VJE9-F1
#
_entry.id   AF-A0A8D8VJE9-F1
#
_cell.length_a   1.000
_cell.length_b   1.000
_cell.length_c   1.000
_cell.angle_alpha   90.00
_cell.angle_beta   90.00
_cell.angle_gamma   90.00
#
_symmetry.space_group_name_H-M   'P 1'
#
loop_
_entity.id
_entity.type
_entity.pdbx_description
1 polymer ?
#
loop_
_entity_poly.entity_id
_entity_poly.type
_entity_poly.pdbx_seq_one_letter_code
_entity_poly.pdbx_strand_id
1 'polypeptide(L)'
;MDHSVKAMNNSHRKILFSRLLNKYRFENDELEQLYQRYIFKLQHSSVVSVVSLFIVLTAILCNLSFFYAQTFTAQNIYHLVHCLLFIVLLVFLNTKYFHDAYLLWVCYAILFFCTTFIFVSLPIFTSTNQSTFATGSLRMETKKVAVEGVWQILFVVFLSYAMMPLKTWIAGTIGLLLSALHLVIALTFAKEFSYIRWQQMVANMVVLVGGNIIGILLHTMMEHAQRKAFLDTRNCIAARLEMEDENEKLERLLLSVLPQHVAMEMKNDIISPVEGQFHKIYIQRHENVSILFADIVGFTVLASQCTAQELVRLLNELFGRFDQLANDNHCLRIKILGDCYYCVSGLPEPRSDHAHCCVEMGLDMIDAIA
;
A
#
# COMPACT_ATOMS: atom_id res chain seq x y z
N MET A 1 -21.67 17.67 39.03
CA MET A 1 -21.68 16.31 38.44
C MET A 1 -22.31 16.23 37.05
N ASP A 2 -23.21 17.16 36.66
CA ASP A 2 -23.95 17.03 35.38
C ASP A 2 -23.19 17.35 34.09
N HIS A 3 -22.14 18.18 34.12
CA HIS A 3 -21.44 18.57 32.90
C HIS A 3 -20.56 17.45 32.30
N SER A 4 -20.00 16.56 33.13
CA SER A 4 -19.18 15.45 32.63
C SER A 4 -20.06 14.33 32.04
N VAL A 5 -21.22 14.06 32.65
CA VAL A 5 -22.19 13.07 32.16
C VAL A 5 -22.80 13.52 30.82
N LYS A 6 -23.10 14.83 30.66
CA LYS A 6 -23.62 15.37 29.40
C LYS A 6 -22.57 15.39 28.28
N ALA A 7 -21.29 15.62 28.60
CA ALA A 7 -20.18 15.52 27.65
C ALA A 7 -19.93 14.07 27.21
N MET A 8 -20.00 13.11 28.14
CA MET A 8 -19.83 11.68 27.87
C MET A 8 -20.97 11.14 27.01
N ASN A 9 -22.22 11.58 27.24
CA ASN A 9 -23.39 11.17 26.48
C ASN A 9 -23.40 11.77 25.06
N ASN A 10 -22.94 13.01 24.88
CA ASN A 10 -22.77 13.61 23.54
C ASN A 10 -21.63 12.96 22.74
N SER A 11 -20.54 12.54 23.38
CA SER A 11 -19.47 11.76 22.75
C SER A 11 -19.99 10.41 22.28
N HIS A 12 -20.67 9.66 23.16
CA HIS A 12 -21.26 8.37 22.81
C HIS A 12 -22.28 8.47 21.68
N ARG A 13 -23.16 9.49 21.69
CA ARG A 13 -24.17 9.69 20.65
C ARG A 13 -23.55 10.07 19.31
N LYS A 14 -22.49 10.90 19.30
CA LYS A 14 -21.69 11.19 18.09
C LYS A 14 -20.97 9.93 17.58
N ILE A 15 -20.39 9.12 18.46
CA ILE A 15 -19.74 7.86 18.10
C ILE A 15 -20.76 6.90 17.48
N LEU A 16 -21.95 6.76 18.07
CA LEU A 16 -23.01 5.87 17.61
C LEU A 16 -23.62 6.32 16.27
N PHE A 17 -23.84 7.63 16.10
CA PHE A 17 -24.27 8.20 14.82
C PHE A 17 -23.17 8.07 13.75
N SER A 18 -21.90 8.24 14.13
CA SER A 18 -20.76 8.03 13.22
C SER A 18 -20.54 6.56 12.87
N ARG A 19 -20.91 5.62 13.74
CA ARG A 19 -20.91 4.17 13.46
C ARG A 19 -22.07 3.78 12.53
N LEU A 20 -23.22 4.43 12.63
CA LEU A 20 -24.32 4.25 11.67
C LEU A 20 -23.97 4.81 10.29
N LEU A 21 -23.30 5.96 10.24
CA LEU A 21 -22.82 6.60 8.99
C LEU A 21 -21.44 6.09 8.51
N ASN A 22 -20.74 5.27 9.27
CA ASN A 22 -19.40 4.85 8.90
C ASN A 22 -19.12 3.49 9.53
N LYS A 23 -19.99 2.53 9.21
CA LYS A 23 -20.04 1.18 9.79
C LYS A 23 -18.70 0.44 9.72
N TYR A 24 -17.81 0.83 8.80
CA TYR A 24 -16.54 0.18 8.52
C TYR A 24 -15.30 1.03 8.84
N ARG A 25 -15.49 2.21 9.45
CA ARG A 25 -14.38 3.05 9.91
C ARG A 25 -13.59 2.35 11.01
N PHE A 26 -12.27 2.42 10.96
CA PHE A 26 -11.41 1.90 12.02
C PHE A 26 -11.56 2.69 13.33
N GLU A 27 -11.44 2.02 14.47
CA GLU A 27 -11.56 2.68 15.78
C GLU A 27 -10.38 3.60 16.10
N ASN A 28 -9.19 3.29 15.56
CA ASN A 28 -8.00 4.13 15.67
C ASN A 28 -7.94 5.14 14.51
N ASP A 29 -7.88 6.44 14.85
CA ASP A 29 -7.82 7.52 13.87
C ASP A 29 -6.53 7.53 13.05
N GLU A 30 -5.40 7.11 13.62
CA GLU A 30 -4.13 6.97 12.88
C GLU A 30 -4.24 5.86 11.83
N LEU A 31 -4.88 4.75 12.19
CA LEU A 31 -5.10 3.63 11.27
C LEU A 31 -6.03 4.03 10.12
N GLU A 32 -7.06 4.83 10.40
CA GLU A 32 -7.93 5.38 9.36
C GLU A 32 -7.17 6.35 8.46
N GLN A 33 -6.32 7.24 8.99
CA GLN A 33 -5.49 8.12 8.16
C GLN A 33 -4.52 7.34 7.27
N LEU A 34 -3.89 6.29 7.80
CA LEU A 34 -3.01 5.41 7.04
C LEU A 34 -3.76 4.68 5.92
N TYR A 35 -4.97 4.17 6.23
CA TYR A 35 -5.87 3.57 5.24
C TYR A 35 -6.24 4.55 4.13
N GLN A 36 -6.62 5.78 4.47
CA GLN A 36 -6.98 6.80 3.48
C GLN A 36 -5.80 7.09 2.53
N ARG A 37 -4.59 7.24 3.07
CA ARG A 37 -3.38 7.44 2.25
C ARG A 37 -3.08 6.24 1.35
N TYR A 38 -3.22 5.02 1.88
CA TYR A 38 -3.06 3.79 1.12
C TYR A 38 -4.05 3.72 -0.06
N ILE A 39 -5.34 4.02 0.18
CA ILE A 39 -6.38 3.99 -0.83
C ILE A 39 -6.18 5.08 -1.89
N PHE A 40 -5.82 6.30 -1.49
CA PHE A 40 -5.55 7.36 -2.46
C PHE A 40 -4.41 6.98 -3.42
N LYS A 41 -3.36 6.34 -2.90
CA LYS A 41 -2.26 5.84 -3.74
C LYS A 41 -2.70 4.68 -4.63
N LEU A 42 -3.51 3.75 -4.10
CA LEU A 42 -4.01 2.59 -4.84
C LEU A 42 -5.00 2.99 -5.95
N GLN A 43 -5.88 3.96 -5.68
CA GLN A 43 -6.94 4.40 -6.60
C GLN A 43 -6.54 5.55 -7.52
N HIS A 44 -5.33 6.12 -7.41
CA HIS A 44 -4.84 7.13 -8.37
C HIS A 44 -4.93 6.64 -9.82
N SER A 45 -4.50 5.40 -10.09
CA SER A 45 -4.61 4.78 -11.42
C SER A 45 -6.07 4.61 -11.88
N SER A 46 -6.99 4.30 -10.96
CA SER A 46 -8.42 4.22 -11.26
C SER A 46 -9.01 5.58 -11.61
N VAL A 47 -8.67 6.64 -10.85
CA VAL A 47 -9.11 8.02 -11.14
C VAL A 47 -8.58 8.51 -12.48
N VAL A 48 -7.32 8.22 -12.81
CA VAL A 48 -6.74 8.51 -14.14
C VAL A 48 -7.54 7.80 -15.23
N SER A 49 -7.88 6.53 -15.02
CA SER A 49 -8.67 5.74 -15.97
C SER A 49 -10.08 6.32 -16.18
N VAL A 50 -10.74 6.81 -15.12
CA VAL A 50 -12.04 7.51 -15.22
C VAL A 50 -11.95 8.76 -16.09
N VAL A 51 -10.92 9.59 -15.88
CA VAL A 51 -10.72 10.81 -16.68
C VAL A 51 -10.43 10.46 -18.13
N SER A 52 -9.57 9.47 -18.40
CA SER A 52 -9.31 8.98 -19.75
C SER A 52 -10.56 8.47 -20.45
N LEU A 53 -11.41 7.72 -19.74
CA LEU A 53 -12.65 7.19 -20.27
C LEU A 53 -13.65 8.31 -20.63
N PHE A 54 -13.72 9.38 -19.81
CA PHE A 54 -14.51 10.57 -20.12
C PHE A 54 -14.00 11.34 -21.35
N ILE A 55 -12.68 11.46 -21.53
CA ILE A 55 -12.09 12.08 -22.73
C ILE A 55 -12.52 11.31 -23.98
N VAL A 56 -12.37 9.98 -23.96
CA VAL A 56 -12.77 9.12 -25.08
C VAL A 56 -14.27 9.25 -25.36
N LEU A 57 -15.11 9.19 -24.32
CA LEU A 57 -16.56 9.32 -24.47
C LEU A 57 -16.96 10.67 -25.09
N THR A 58 -16.44 11.78 -24.56
CA THR A 58 -16.78 13.13 -25.06
C THR A 58 -16.25 13.37 -26.46
N ALA A 59 -15.08 12.85 -26.81
CA ALA A 59 -14.55 12.88 -28.17
C ALA A 59 -15.43 12.08 -29.15
N ILE A 60 -15.85 10.87 -28.78
CA ILE A 60 -16.75 10.06 -29.61
C ILE A 60 -18.09 10.77 -29.82
N LEU A 61 -18.69 11.32 -28.76
CA LEU A 61 -19.96 12.06 -28.85
C LEU A 61 -19.84 13.30 -29.73
N CYS A 62 -18.73 14.04 -29.64
CA CYS A 62 -18.48 15.19 -30.49
C CYS A 62 -18.38 14.79 -31.97
N ASN A 63 -17.63 13.72 -32.28
CA ASN A 63 -17.47 13.23 -33.65
C ASN A 63 -18.78 12.69 -34.22
N LEU A 64 -19.53 11.93 -33.42
CA LEU A 64 -20.82 11.35 -33.82
C LEU A 64 -21.85 12.46 -34.09
N SER A 65 -21.95 13.44 -33.21
CA SER A 65 -22.84 14.59 -33.40
C SER A 65 -22.45 15.45 -34.62
N PHE A 66 -21.14 15.62 -34.89
CA PHE A 66 -20.68 16.27 -36.13
C PHE A 66 -21.04 15.47 -37.39
N PHE A 67 -20.83 14.15 -37.37
CA PHE A 67 -21.16 13.27 -38.49
C PHE A 67 -22.65 13.29 -38.84
N TYR A 68 -23.52 13.27 -37.82
CA TYR A 68 -24.97 13.31 -38.02
C TYR A 68 -25.50 14.69 -38.42
N ALA A 69 -25.02 15.77 -37.81
CA ALA A 69 -25.54 17.12 -38.06
C ALA A 69 -24.92 17.79 -39.30
N GLN A 70 -23.75 17.32 -39.76
CA GLN A 70 -22.92 17.91 -40.81
C GLN A 70 -22.68 19.43 -40.68
N THR A 71 -22.92 19.98 -39.48
CA THR A 71 -22.84 21.41 -39.13
C THR A 71 -22.36 21.55 -37.69
N PHE A 72 -21.78 22.70 -37.35
CA PHE A 72 -21.37 22.99 -35.99
C PHE A 72 -22.58 23.36 -35.12
N THR A 73 -23.01 22.42 -34.27
CA THR A 73 -24.07 22.63 -33.29
C THR A 73 -23.50 23.09 -31.94
N ALA A 74 -24.30 23.76 -31.12
CA ALA A 74 -23.92 24.16 -29.76
C ALA A 74 -23.50 22.95 -28.89
N GLN A 75 -24.09 21.78 -29.14
CA GLN A 75 -23.77 20.53 -28.46
C GLN A 75 -22.35 20.02 -28.80
N ASN A 76 -21.86 20.24 -30.04
CA ASN A 76 -20.48 19.91 -30.41
C ASN A 76 -19.47 20.76 -29.65
N ILE A 77 -19.74 22.08 -29.56
CA ILE A 77 -18.89 23.01 -28.80
C ILE A 77 -18.83 22.58 -27.33
N TYR A 78 -19.98 22.20 -26.77
CA TYR A 78 -20.06 21.72 -25.39
C TYR A 78 -19.23 20.44 -25.14
N HIS A 79 -19.35 19.43 -26.01
CA HIS A 79 -18.56 18.20 -25.89
C HIS A 79 -17.06 18.46 -26.06
N LEU A 80 -16.69 19.39 -26.95
CA LEU A 80 -15.29 19.81 -27.13
C LEU A 80 -14.72 20.48 -25.88
N VAL A 81 -15.47 21.42 -25.26
CA VAL A 81 -15.07 22.08 -24.01
C VAL A 81 -14.89 21.06 -22.89
N HIS A 82 -15.81 20.11 -22.75
CA HIS A 82 -15.68 19.04 -21.76
C HIS A 82 -14.47 18.13 -22.00
N CYS A 83 -14.20 17.79 -23.26
CA CYS A 83 -13.02 17.02 -23.64
C CYS A 83 -11.72 17.75 -23.22
N LEU A 84 -11.63 19.05 -23.53
CA LEU A 84 -10.48 19.89 -23.13
C LEU A 84 -10.33 20.00 -21.61
N LEU A 85 -11.43 20.18 -20.87
CA LEU A 85 -11.41 20.22 -19.40
C LEU A 85 -10.89 18.92 -18.79
N PHE A 86 -11.34 17.76 -19.29
CA PHE A 86 -10.84 16.48 -18.80
C PHE A 86 -9.38 16.22 -19.21
N ILE A 87 -8.92 16.70 -20.37
CA ILE A 87 -7.49 16.66 -20.74
C ILE A 87 -6.66 17.48 -19.74
N VAL A 88 -7.11 18.68 -19.36
CA VAL A 88 -6.43 19.51 -18.36
C VAL A 88 -6.34 18.77 -17.01
N LEU A 89 -7.44 18.15 -16.56
CA LEU A 89 -7.46 17.32 -15.35
C LEU A 89 -6.52 16.11 -15.45
N LEU A 90 -6.44 15.47 -16.62
CA LEU A 90 -5.53 14.35 -16.87
C LEU A 90 -4.07 14.77 -16.77
N VAL A 91 -3.71 15.90 -17.37
CA VAL A 91 -2.35 16.47 -17.28
C VAL A 91 -2.03 16.81 -15.82
N PHE A 92 -2.96 17.42 -15.09
CA PHE A 92 -2.78 17.73 -13.67
C PHE A 92 -2.54 16.47 -12.82
N LEU A 93 -3.31 15.40 -13.03
CA LEU A 93 -3.16 14.13 -12.31
C LEU A 93 -1.83 13.41 -12.57
N ASN A 94 -1.23 13.61 -13.75
CA ASN A 94 0.04 13.00 -14.16
C ASN A 94 1.26 13.89 -13.86
N THR A 95 1.05 15.10 -13.33
CA THR A 95 2.14 16.03 -13.05
C THR A 95 2.88 15.64 -11.76
N LYS A 96 4.22 15.77 -11.75
CA LYS A 96 5.08 15.45 -10.60
C LYS A 96 4.77 16.25 -9.32
N TYR A 97 4.07 17.38 -9.45
CA TYR A 97 3.63 18.23 -8.34
C TYR A 97 2.36 17.74 -7.63
N PHE A 98 1.74 16.67 -8.13
CA PHE A 98 0.53 16.12 -7.54
C PHE A 98 0.81 15.47 -6.17
N HIS A 99 0.24 16.05 -5.12
CA HIS A 99 0.27 15.50 -3.76
C HIS A 99 -1.03 14.74 -3.47
N ASP A 100 -0.93 13.66 -2.69
CA ASP A 100 -2.06 12.80 -2.29
C ASP A 100 -3.25 13.60 -1.70
N ALA A 101 -2.97 14.71 -1.02
CA ALA A 101 -3.98 15.59 -0.42
C ALA A 101 -4.95 16.23 -1.43
N TYR A 102 -4.52 16.42 -2.69
CA TYR A 102 -5.36 17.03 -3.72
C TYR A 102 -6.29 16.03 -4.41
N LEU A 103 -6.08 14.71 -4.26
CA LEU A 103 -6.86 13.70 -4.98
C LEU A 103 -8.35 13.78 -4.68
N LEU A 104 -8.71 14.01 -3.41
CA LEU A 104 -10.11 14.14 -3.01
C LEU A 104 -10.76 15.39 -3.64
N TRP A 105 -10.04 16.51 -3.71
CA TRP A 105 -10.51 17.74 -4.35
C TRP A 105 -10.68 17.57 -5.87
N VAL A 106 -9.76 16.83 -6.51
CA VAL A 106 -9.90 16.48 -7.92
C VAL A 106 -11.12 15.59 -8.15
N CYS A 107 -11.42 14.65 -7.27
CA CYS A 107 -12.64 13.84 -7.38
C CYS A 107 -13.91 14.70 -7.31
N TYR A 108 -13.97 15.69 -6.42
CA TYR A 108 -15.09 16.64 -6.38
C TYR A 108 -15.18 17.50 -7.66
N ALA A 109 -14.05 17.91 -8.22
CA ALA A 109 -14.03 18.64 -9.49
C ALA A 109 -14.53 17.76 -10.66
N ILE A 110 -14.10 16.50 -10.73
CA ILE A 110 -14.59 15.53 -11.72
C ILE A 110 -16.10 15.35 -11.58
N LEU A 111 -16.61 15.15 -10.35
CA LEU A 111 -18.04 15.04 -10.10
C LEU A 111 -18.80 16.28 -10.57
N PHE A 112 -18.29 17.48 -10.28
CA PHE A 112 -18.89 18.73 -10.75
C PHE A 112 -19.01 18.75 -12.28
N PHE A 113 -17.94 18.46 -13.02
CA PHE A 113 -17.99 18.40 -14.48
C PHE A 113 -18.88 17.26 -15.01
N CYS A 114 -19.02 16.15 -14.28
CA CYS A 114 -19.97 15.10 -14.62
C CYS A 114 -21.42 15.57 -14.46
N THR A 115 -21.72 16.37 -13.43
CA THR A 115 -23.07 16.92 -13.23
C THR A 115 -23.44 17.92 -14.32
N THR A 116 -22.49 18.74 -14.80
CA THR A 116 -22.75 19.64 -15.94
C THR A 116 -23.00 18.83 -17.21
N PHE A 117 -22.23 17.75 -17.44
CA PHE A 117 -22.43 16.84 -18.57
C PHE A 117 -23.84 16.23 -18.59
N ILE A 118 -24.33 15.81 -17.42
CA ILE A 118 -25.72 15.36 -17.28
C ILE A 118 -26.68 16.49 -17.62
N PHE A 119 -26.48 17.69 -17.06
CA PHE A 119 -27.41 18.82 -17.21
C PHE A 119 -27.68 19.19 -18.66
N VAL A 120 -26.65 19.16 -19.52
CA VAL A 120 -26.81 19.44 -20.96
C VAL A 120 -27.52 18.31 -21.70
N SER A 121 -27.42 17.08 -21.22
CA SER A 121 -28.09 15.91 -21.83
C SER A 121 -29.58 15.78 -21.45
N LEU A 122 -30.08 16.63 -20.56
CA LEU A 122 -31.47 16.61 -20.11
C LEU A 122 -32.43 17.20 -21.16
N PRO A 123 -33.72 16.80 -21.17
CA PRO A 123 -34.74 17.25 -22.13
C PRO A 123 -35.15 18.74 -22.01
N ILE A 124 -34.30 19.59 -21.43
CA ILE A 124 -34.46 21.04 -21.30
C ILE A 124 -33.91 21.74 -22.56
N PHE A 125 -32.68 21.38 -22.94
CA PHE A 125 -31.85 22.10 -23.92
C PHE A 125 -32.01 21.61 -25.36
N THR A 126 -32.78 20.55 -25.60
CA THR A 126 -33.18 20.15 -26.95
C THR A 126 -33.97 21.31 -27.55
N SER A 127 -33.24 22.12 -28.33
CA SER A 127 -33.75 23.33 -28.94
C SER A 127 -34.73 22.92 -30.03
N THR A 128 -35.96 23.39 -29.89
CA THR A 128 -36.88 23.71 -30.99
C THR A 128 -36.25 24.76 -31.92
N ASN A 129 -35.10 24.46 -32.51
CA ASN A 129 -34.49 25.29 -33.54
C ASN A 129 -34.72 24.59 -34.87
N GLN A 130 -35.86 24.93 -35.42
CA GLN A 130 -36.12 24.94 -36.84
C GLN A 130 -35.05 25.81 -37.53
N SER A 131 -33.84 25.28 -37.75
CA SER A 131 -32.85 25.93 -38.62
C SER A 131 -33.20 25.61 -40.07
N THR A 132 -34.06 26.44 -40.63
CA THR A 132 -34.19 26.64 -42.07
C THR A 132 -32.86 27.16 -42.61
N PHE A 133 -31.93 26.28 -42.97
CA PHE A 133 -30.99 26.55 -44.04
C PHE A 133 -30.61 25.24 -44.75
N ALA A 134 -30.80 25.24 -46.07
CA ALA A 134 -30.70 24.12 -47.01
C ALA A 134 -29.37 23.33 -46.84
N THR A 135 -29.38 22.00 -46.84
CA THR A 135 -29.55 21.17 -48.05
C THR A 135 -30.18 19.82 -47.70
N GLY A 136 -31.01 19.30 -48.60
CA GLY A 136 -31.77 18.08 -48.38
C GLY A 136 -30.88 16.85 -48.17
N SER A 137 -31.15 16.12 -47.08
CA SER A 137 -31.27 14.65 -47.05
C SER A 137 -31.08 14.02 -45.65
N LEU A 138 -31.58 14.63 -44.55
CA LEU A 138 -32.00 13.93 -43.31
C LEU A 138 -32.55 14.95 -42.30
N ARG A 139 -33.86 15.22 -42.37
CA ARG A 139 -34.56 16.01 -41.34
C ARG A 139 -34.91 15.08 -40.16
N MET A 140 -34.17 15.17 -39.06
CA MET A 140 -34.54 14.55 -37.78
C MET A 140 -35.19 15.62 -36.89
N GLU A 141 -36.50 15.52 -36.68
CA GLU A 141 -37.18 16.25 -35.60
C GLU A 141 -36.77 15.62 -34.27
N THR A 142 -35.90 16.27 -33.51
CA THR A 142 -35.58 15.84 -32.14
C THR A 142 -36.67 16.33 -31.20
N LYS A 143 -37.64 15.45 -30.98
CA LYS A 143 -38.74 15.63 -30.03
C LYS A 143 -38.27 15.40 -28.60
N LYS A 144 -38.80 16.16 -27.65
CA LYS A 144 -38.43 16.06 -26.22
C LYS A 144 -38.96 14.76 -25.63
N VAL A 145 -38.09 13.75 -25.49
CA VAL A 145 -38.45 12.44 -24.93
C VAL A 145 -37.97 12.32 -23.49
N ALA A 146 -38.78 11.70 -22.65
CA ALA A 146 -38.47 11.43 -21.24
C ALA A 146 -37.20 10.58 -21.00
N VAL A 147 -36.78 9.80 -22.01
CA VAL A 147 -35.64 8.88 -21.94
C VAL A 147 -34.30 9.58 -22.14
N GLU A 148 -34.31 10.84 -22.62
CA GLU A 148 -33.09 11.64 -22.78
C GLU A 148 -32.37 11.84 -21.44
N GLY A 149 -31.05 11.64 -21.43
CA GLY A 149 -30.21 11.83 -20.25
C GLY A 149 -30.09 10.60 -19.32
N VAL A 150 -30.91 9.55 -19.51
CA VAL A 150 -30.93 8.40 -18.57
C VAL A 150 -29.62 7.64 -18.56
N TRP A 151 -29.06 7.34 -19.73
CA TRP A 151 -27.82 6.57 -19.81
C TRP A 151 -26.60 7.37 -19.31
N GLN A 152 -26.58 8.70 -19.52
CA GLN A 152 -25.54 9.58 -18.99
C GLN A 152 -25.52 9.57 -17.46
N ILE A 153 -26.71 9.57 -16.83
CA ILE A 153 -26.83 9.47 -15.37
C ILE A 153 -26.34 8.13 -14.88
N LEU A 154 -26.82 7.02 -15.46
CA LEU A 154 -26.37 5.68 -15.05
C LEU A 154 -24.86 5.54 -15.15
N PHE A 155 -24.28 6.06 -16.22
CA PHE A 155 -22.85 6.03 -16.45
C PHE A 155 -22.06 6.83 -15.39
N VAL A 156 -22.47 8.08 -15.11
CA VAL A 156 -21.84 8.90 -14.06
C VAL A 156 -22.02 8.28 -12.68
N VAL A 157 -23.21 7.78 -12.38
CA VAL A 157 -23.53 7.11 -11.11
C VAL A 157 -22.65 5.88 -10.94
N PHE A 158 -22.55 5.03 -11.98
CA PHE A 158 -21.66 3.88 -11.98
C PHE A 158 -20.20 4.27 -11.72
N LEU A 159 -19.67 5.26 -12.44
CA LEU A 159 -18.29 5.72 -12.24
C LEU A 159 -18.05 6.28 -10.84
N SER A 160 -19.02 7.02 -10.29
CA SER A 160 -18.93 7.58 -8.94
C SER A 160 -18.90 6.52 -7.84
N TYR A 161 -19.66 5.43 -7.98
CA TYR A 161 -19.69 4.33 -7.02
C TYR A 161 -18.52 3.35 -7.20
N ALA A 162 -18.19 3.01 -8.44
CA ALA A 162 -17.25 1.92 -8.74
C ALA A 162 -15.78 2.36 -8.76
N MET A 163 -15.48 3.59 -9.18
CA MET A 163 -14.10 3.99 -9.50
C MET A 163 -13.57 5.18 -8.67
N MET A 164 -14.45 5.97 -8.03
CA MET A 164 -13.99 7.12 -7.24
C MET A 164 -13.79 6.79 -5.75
N PRO A 165 -12.71 7.30 -5.12
CA PRO A 165 -12.41 7.16 -3.69
C PRO A 165 -13.31 8.07 -2.82
N LEU A 166 -14.62 8.00 -2.98
CA LEU A 166 -15.58 8.82 -2.24
C LEU A 166 -16.13 8.06 -1.03
N LYS A 167 -16.58 8.80 -0.02
CA LYS A 167 -17.32 8.21 1.10
C LYS A 167 -18.68 7.69 0.60
N THR A 168 -19.09 6.52 1.07
CA THR A 168 -20.38 5.86 0.79
C THR A 168 -21.58 6.82 0.77
N TRP A 169 -21.71 7.66 1.80
CA TRP A 169 -22.82 8.62 1.90
C TRP A 169 -22.75 9.76 0.90
N ILE A 170 -21.56 10.20 0.52
CA ILE A 170 -21.38 11.26 -0.49
C ILE A 170 -21.78 10.70 -1.86
N ALA A 171 -21.29 9.53 -2.23
CA ALA A 171 -21.69 8.86 -3.47
C ALA A 171 -23.20 8.57 -3.48
N GLY A 172 -23.74 8.08 -2.35
CA GLY A 172 -25.17 7.84 -2.13
C GLY A 172 -26.06 9.05 -2.37
N THR A 173 -25.72 10.17 -1.73
CA THR A 173 -26.48 11.43 -1.81
C THR A 173 -26.44 12.03 -3.21
N ILE A 174 -25.28 12.00 -3.87
CA ILE A 174 -25.12 12.49 -5.25
C ILE A 174 -25.92 11.63 -6.23
N GLY A 175 -25.83 10.31 -6.15
CA GLY A 175 -26.57 9.41 -7.03
C GLY A 175 -28.08 9.56 -6.90
N LEU A 176 -28.58 9.67 -5.67
CA LEU A 176 -29.99 9.92 -5.39
C LEU A 176 -30.45 11.28 -5.92
N LEU A 177 -29.66 12.34 -5.69
CA LEU A 177 -29.99 13.70 -6.10
C LEU A 177 -30.03 13.84 -7.63
N LEU A 178 -29.04 13.27 -8.34
CA LEU A 178 -29.02 13.26 -9.81
C LEU A 178 -30.21 12.51 -10.41
N SER A 179 -30.56 11.36 -9.81
CA SER A 179 -31.70 10.55 -10.26
C SER A 179 -33.04 11.25 -10.02
N ALA A 180 -33.21 11.87 -8.85
CA ALA A 180 -34.40 12.64 -8.52
C ALA A 180 -34.55 13.89 -9.43
N LEU A 181 -33.45 14.60 -9.66
CA LEU A 181 -33.40 15.77 -10.54
C LEU A 181 -33.84 15.41 -11.97
N HIS A 182 -33.38 14.29 -12.51
CA HIS A 182 -33.80 13.79 -13.83
C HIS A 182 -35.30 13.50 -13.89
N LEU A 183 -35.84 12.78 -12.91
CA LEU A 183 -37.27 12.45 -12.88
C LEU A 183 -38.13 13.72 -12.83
N VAL A 184 -37.74 14.73 -12.04
CA VAL A 184 -38.45 16.02 -11.95
C VAL A 184 -38.41 16.76 -13.29
N ILE A 185 -37.25 16.78 -13.94
CA ILE A 185 -37.07 17.47 -15.23
C ILE A 185 -37.81 16.74 -16.35
N ALA A 186 -37.75 15.41 -16.39
CA ALA A 186 -38.46 14.61 -17.37
C ALA A 186 -39.99 14.76 -17.21
N LEU A 187 -40.50 14.82 -15.98
CA LEU A 187 -41.92 15.05 -15.71
C LEU A 187 -42.40 16.44 -16.17
N THR A 188 -41.56 17.47 -16.03
CA THR A 188 -41.93 18.87 -16.33
C THR A 188 -41.79 19.22 -17.81
N PHE A 189 -40.75 18.72 -18.50
CA PHE A 189 -40.42 19.12 -19.87
C PHE A 189 -40.79 18.10 -20.96
N ALA A 190 -40.90 16.80 -20.67
CA ALA A 190 -41.20 15.76 -21.68
C ALA A 190 -42.72 15.60 -21.92
N LYS A 191 -43.37 16.65 -22.45
CA LYS A 191 -44.82 16.67 -22.66
C LYS A 191 -45.28 16.09 -24.01
N GLU A 192 -44.39 15.97 -24.99
CA GLU A 192 -44.76 15.72 -26.40
C GLU A 192 -45.42 14.36 -26.66
N PHE A 193 -45.05 13.30 -25.93
CA PHE A 193 -45.64 11.96 -26.07
C PHE A 193 -46.52 11.58 -24.89
N SER A 194 -47.68 12.24 -24.74
CA SER A 194 -48.54 12.07 -23.56
C SER A 194 -49.07 10.65 -23.33
N TYR A 195 -49.19 9.82 -24.37
CA TYR A 195 -49.75 8.47 -24.26
C TYR A 195 -48.74 7.43 -23.73
N ILE A 196 -47.44 7.56 -24.03
CA ILE A 196 -46.36 6.68 -23.52
C ILE A 196 -45.67 7.27 -22.28
N ARG A 197 -45.95 8.54 -21.94
CA ARG A 197 -45.25 9.26 -20.86
C ARG A 197 -45.16 8.47 -19.56
N TRP A 198 -46.26 7.86 -19.12
CA TRP A 198 -46.29 7.09 -17.88
C TRP A 198 -45.39 5.84 -17.96
N GLN A 199 -45.43 5.12 -19.08
CA GLN A 199 -44.57 3.96 -19.31
C GLN A 199 -43.08 4.34 -19.31
N GLN A 200 -42.72 5.48 -19.93
CA GLN A 200 -41.35 5.99 -19.94
C GLN A 200 -40.89 6.44 -18.54
N MET A 201 -41.74 7.10 -17.77
CA MET A 201 -41.44 7.51 -16.39
C MET A 201 -41.20 6.30 -15.47
N VAL A 202 -42.06 5.28 -15.57
CA VAL A 202 -41.92 4.05 -14.79
C VAL A 202 -40.64 3.31 -15.18
N ALA A 203 -40.35 3.19 -16.48
CA ALA A 203 -39.11 2.56 -16.95
C ALA A 203 -37.86 3.30 -16.44
N ASN A 204 -37.83 4.64 -16.53
CA ASN A 204 -36.73 5.45 -16.03
C ASN A 204 -36.57 5.30 -14.50
N MET A 205 -37.67 5.30 -13.76
CA MET A 205 -37.65 5.13 -12.30
C MET A 205 -37.06 3.77 -11.92
N VAL A 206 -37.50 2.68 -12.57
CA VAL A 206 -36.98 1.32 -12.31
C VAL A 206 -35.49 1.25 -12.59
N VAL A 207 -35.04 1.80 -13.74
CA VAL A 207 -33.64 1.74 -14.15
C VAL A 207 -32.74 2.60 -13.24
N LEU A 208 -33.17 3.80 -12.85
CA LEU A 208 -32.40 4.68 -11.97
C LEU A 208 -32.33 4.15 -10.54
N VAL A 209 -33.44 3.62 -10.01
CA VAL A 209 -33.46 2.97 -8.69
C VAL A 209 -32.58 1.72 -8.70
N GLY A 210 -32.71 0.86 -9.72
CA GLY A 210 -31.87 -0.31 -9.90
C GLY A 210 -30.38 0.04 -10.00
N GLY A 211 -30.03 1.06 -10.78
CA GLY A 211 -28.65 1.54 -10.93
C GLY A 211 -28.05 2.06 -9.61
N ASN A 212 -28.82 2.78 -8.80
CA ASN A 212 -28.35 3.22 -7.48
C ASN A 212 -28.19 2.07 -6.49
N ILE A 213 -29.12 1.10 -6.48
CA ILE A 213 -29.00 -0.09 -5.62
C ILE A 213 -27.74 -0.87 -5.98
N ILE A 214 -27.54 -1.17 -7.26
CA ILE A 214 -26.34 -1.86 -7.75
C ILE A 214 -25.09 -1.04 -7.42
N GLY A 215 -25.11 0.27 -7.62
CA GLY A 215 -24.01 1.17 -7.30
C GLY A 215 -23.61 1.12 -5.83
N ILE A 216 -24.57 1.22 -4.91
CA ILE A 216 -24.32 1.14 -3.46
C ILE A 216 -23.75 -0.24 -3.07
N LEU A 217 -24.29 -1.32 -3.65
CA LEU A 217 -23.79 -2.68 -3.41
C LEU A 217 -22.35 -2.84 -3.91
N LEU A 218 -22.03 -2.41 -5.13
CA LEU A 218 -20.68 -2.46 -5.68
C LEU A 218 -19.70 -1.63 -4.84
N HIS A 219 -20.10 -0.43 -4.43
CA HIS A 219 -19.26 0.45 -3.64
C HIS A 219 -18.96 -0.13 -2.25
N THR A 220 -19.97 -0.69 -1.57
CA THR A 220 -19.77 -1.34 -0.26
C THR A 220 -18.92 -2.61 -0.36
N MET A 221 -19.12 -3.43 -1.41
CA MET A 221 -18.27 -4.60 -1.68
C MET A 221 -16.81 -4.19 -1.91
N MET A 222 -16.57 -3.14 -2.71
CA MET A 222 -15.24 -2.62 -2.96
C MET A 222 -14.59 -2.08 -1.68
N GLU A 223 -15.32 -1.29 -0.87
CA GLU A 223 -14.80 -0.76 0.39
C GLU A 223 -14.41 -1.90 1.35
N HIS A 224 -15.19 -2.97 1.43
CA HIS A 224 -14.83 -4.16 2.22
C HIS A 224 -13.58 -4.86 1.71
N ALA A 225 -13.52 -5.10 0.40
CA ALA A 225 -12.35 -5.73 -0.21
C ALA A 225 -11.08 -4.91 0.05
N GLN A 226 -11.17 -3.59 -0.07
CA GLN A 226 -10.08 -2.64 0.16
C GLN A 226 -9.62 -2.61 1.62
N ARG A 227 -10.55 -2.50 2.58
CA ARG A 227 -10.20 -2.51 4.02
C ARG A 227 -9.59 -3.84 4.43
N LYS A 228 -10.11 -4.96 3.91
CA LYS A 228 -9.54 -6.28 4.16
C LYS A 228 -8.14 -6.40 3.58
N ALA A 229 -7.94 -6.03 2.31
CA ALA A 229 -6.63 -6.06 1.66
C ALA A 229 -5.58 -5.19 2.39
N PHE A 230 -5.99 -4.03 2.91
CA PHE A 230 -5.14 -3.18 3.73
C PHE A 230 -4.69 -3.87 5.03
N LEU A 231 -5.63 -4.48 5.76
CA LEU A 231 -5.31 -5.21 6.98
C LEU A 231 -4.41 -6.42 6.71
N ASP A 232 -4.71 -7.19 5.65
CA ASP A 232 -3.92 -8.35 5.24
C ASP A 232 -2.49 -7.92 4.87
N THR A 233 -2.34 -6.81 4.12
CA THR A 233 -1.03 -6.23 3.77
C THR A 233 -0.26 -5.82 5.03
N ARG A 234 -0.92 -5.14 5.98
CA ARG A 234 -0.29 -4.73 7.24
C ARG A 234 0.18 -5.92 8.06
N ASN A 235 -0.67 -6.93 8.21
CA ASN A 235 -0.35 -8.14 8.98
C ASN A 235 0.79 -8.93 8.32
N CYS A 236 0.82 -8.98 6.99
CA CYS A 236 1.92 -9.58 6.23
C CYS A 236 3.25 -8.84 6.48
N ILE A 237 3.25 -7.50 6.43
CA ILE A 237 4.44 -6.70 6.72
C ILE A 237 4.90 -6.91 8.17
N ALA A 238 3.98 -6.93 9.14
CA ALA A 238 4.31 -7.15 10.55
C ALA A 238 4.94 -8.53 10.77
N ALA A 239 4.33 -9.59 10.22
CA ALA A 239 4.86 -10.95 10.30
C ALA A 239 6.24 -11.07 9.63
N ARG A 240 6.45 -10.37 8.52
CA ARG A 240 7.75 -10.33 7.85
C ARG A 240 8.83 -9.70 8.73
N LEU A 241 8.55 -8.57 9.38
CA LEU A 241 9.50 -7.91 10.28
C LEU A 241 9.83 -8.79 11.49
N GLU A 242 8.83 -9.48 12.05
CA GLU A 242 9.04 -10.43 13.15
C GLU A 242 9.93 -11.60 12.72
N MET A 243 9.70 -12.16 11.52
CA MET A 243 10.57 -13.20 10.99
C MET A 243 12.00 -12.72 10.71
N GLU A 244 12.17 -11.47 10.25
CA GLU A 244 13.50 -10.88 10.03
C GLU A 244 14.26 -10.72 11.37
N ASP A 245 13.61 -10.24 12.43
CA ASP A 245 14.21 -10.12 13.78
C ASP A 245 14.57 -11.48 14.39
N GLU A 246 13.68 -12.47 14.30
CA GLU A 246 13.96 -13.83 14.78
C GLU A 246 15.10 -14.49 13.98
N ASN A 247 15.16 -14.26 12.67
CA ASN A 247 16.26 -14.75 11.85
C ASN A 247 17.60 -14.09 12.22
N GLU A 248 17.63 -12.78 12.50
CA GLU A 248 18.85 -12.11 13.00
C GLU A 248 19.31 -12.67 14.36
N LYS A 249 18.38 -12.94 15.29
CA LYS A 249 18.70 -13.57 16.58
C LYS A 249 19.28 -14.97 16.39
N LEU A 250 18.66 -15.78 15.53
CA LEU A 250 19.16 -17.12 15.21
C LEU A 250 20.56 -17.08 14.60
N GLU A 251 20.83 -16.13 13.70
CA GLU A 251 22.14 -15.97 13.08
C GLU A 251 23.21 -15.56 14.10
N ARG A 252 22.90 -14.63 15.01
CA ARG A 252 23.81 -14.26 16.12
C ARG A 252 24.10 -15.45 17.04
N LEU A 253 23.07 -16.24 17.37
CA LEU A 253 23.25 -17.44 18.19
C LEU A 253 24.11 -18.49 17.48
N LEU A 254 23.88 -18.71 16.18
CA LEU A 254 24.68 -19.64 15.37
C LEU A 254 26.16 -19.24 15.37
N LEU A 255 26.46 -17.96 15.14
CA LEU A 255 27.82 -17.43 15.12
C LEU A 255 28.48 -17.37 16.51
N SER A 256 27.69 -17.38 17.59
CA SER A 256 28.23 -17.45 18.96
C SER A 256 28.77 -18.84 19.33
N VAL A 257 28.27 -19.89 18.66
CA VAL A 257 28.66 -21.28 18.92
C VAL A 257 29.65 -21.80 17.87
N LEU A 258 29.48 -21.39 16.61
CA LEU A 258 30.24 -21.90 15.48
C LEU A 258 31.02 -20.77 14.78
N PRO A 259 32.28 -21.03 14.37
CA PRO A 259 33.00 -20.13 13.48
C PRO A 259 32.24 -19.88 12.17
N GLN A 260 32.34 -18.66 11.65
CA GLN A 260 31.56 -18.21 10.47
C GLN A 260 31.68 -19.13 9.25
N HIS A 261 32.88 -19.65 8.97
CA HIS A 261 33.11 -20.54 7.81
C HIS A 261 32.35 -21.88 7.94
N VAL A 262 32.30 -22.46 9.14
CA VAL A 262 31.54 -23.70 9.40
C VAL A 262 30.04 -23.41 9.41
N ALA A 263 29.62 -22.30 10.03
CA ALA A 263 28.23 -21.88 10.08
C ALA A 263 27.64 -21.69 8.67
N MET A 264 28.41 -21.12 7.74
CA MET A 264 27.97 -20.93 6.36
C MET A 264 27.85 -22.26 5.60
N GLU A 265 28.80 -23.19 5.78
CA GLU A 265 28.71 -24.54 5.20
C GLU A 265 27.48 -25.29 5.74
N MET A 266 27.26 -25.24 7.05
CA MET A 266 26.08 -25.82 7.71
C MET A 266 24.77 -25.23 7.19
N LYS A 267 24.70 -23.91 7.05
CA LYS A 267 23.52 -23.23 6.50
C LYS A 267 23.22 -23.67 5.08
N ASN A 268 24.24 -23.80 4.23
CA ASN A 268 24.07 -24.28 2.86
C ASN A 268 23.56 -25.73 2.82
N ASP A 269 24.13 -26.60 3.67
CA ASP A 269 23.68 -27.99 3.78
C ASP A 269 22.23 -28.12 4.28
N ILE A 270 21.76 -27.24 5.16
CA ILE A 270 20.36 -27.22 5.62
C ILE A 270 19.41 -26.81 4.49
N ILE A 271 19.81 -25.84 3.66
CA ILE A 271 19.01 -25.34 2.52
C ILE A 271 18.93 -26.39 1.41
N SER A 272 20.03 -27.11 1.17
CA SER A 272 20.10 -28.21 0.20
C SER A 272 20.56 -29.49 0.90
N PRO A 273 19.64 -30.21 1.56
CA PRO A 273 19.99 -31.40 2.31
C PRO A 273 20.56 -32.46 1.37
N VAL A 274 21.80 -32.89 1.65
CA VAL A 274 22.41 -34.04 1.00
C VAL A 274 21.84 -35.28 1.69
N GLU A 275 21.07 -36.09 0.96
CA GLU A 275 20.54 -37.34 1.49
C GLU A 275 21.68 -38.31 1.83
N GLY A 276 21.76 -38.70 3.11
CA GLY A 276 22.77 -39.62 3.62
C GLY A 276 22.29 -40.29 4.90
N GLN A 277 22.75 -41.53 5.13
CA GLN A 277 22.34 -42.34 6.29
C GLN A 277 23.01 -41.88 7.61
N PHE A 278 24.01 -41.00 7.52
CA PHE A 278 24.78 -40.48 8.65
C PHE A 278 24.73 -38.95 8.69
N HIS A 279 24.71 -38.38 9.90
CA HIS A 279 24.88 -36.94 10.10
C HIS A 279 26.28 -36.51 9.62
N LYS A 280 26.35 -35.49 8.75
CA LYS A 280 27.62 -34.96 8.23
C LYS A 280 28.43 -34.35 9.38
N ILE A 281 29.68 -34.81 9.54
CA ILE A 281 30.64 -34.21 10.47
C ILE A 281 31.52 -33.24 9.66
N TYR A 282 31.60 -31.98 10.09
CA TYR A 282 32.38 -30.94 9.43
C TYR A 282 33.86 -31.05 9.84
N ILE A 283 34.67 -31.72 9.00
CA ILE A 283 36.12 -31.89 9.22
C ILE A 283 36.86 -31.34 8.01
N GLN A 284 37.82 -30.44 8.24
CA GLN A 284 38.67 -29.87 7.21
C GLN A 284 40.15 -30.05 7.60
N ARG A 285 40.97 -30.53 6.66
CA ARG A 285 42.43 -30.62 6.83
C ARG A 285 43.05 -29.28 6.47
N HIS A 286 43.81 -28.71 7.41
CA HIS A 286 44.57 -27.48 7.21
C HIS A 286 46.07 -27.78 7.33
N GLU A 287 46.85 -27.27 6.39
CA GLU A 287 48.31 -27.39 6.35
C GLU A 287 48.93 -26.00 6.60
N ASN A 288 50.15 -25.96 7.18
CA ASN A 288 50.86 -24.71 7.51
C ASN A 288 50.06 -23.79 8.45
N VAL A 289 49.77 -24.30 9.65
CA VAL A 289 49.14 -23.56 10.74
C VAL A 289 50.06 -23.50 11.96
N SER A 290 49.91 -22.47 12.79
CA SER A 290 50.62 -22.36 14.07
C SER A 290 49.62 -22.34 15.22
N ILE A 291 49.92 -23.06 16.30
CA ILE A 291 49.06 -23.20 17.48
C ILE A 291 49.82 -22.68 18.69
N LEU A 292 49.18 -21.83 19.48
CA LEU A 292 49.71 -21.32 20.76
C LEU A 292 48.84 -21.81 21.91
N PHE A 293 49.50 -22.30 22.95
CA PHE A 293 48.91 -22.60 24.25
C PHE A 293 49.53 -21.66 25.29
N ALA A 294 48.69 -20.99 26.06
CA ALA A 294 49.07 -20.16 27.19
C ALA A 294 48.34 -20.67 28.44
N ASP A 295 49.06 -20.88 29.54
CA ASP A 295 48.51 -21.41 30.78
C ASP A 295 48.97 -20.56 31.97
N ILE A 296 48.10 -20.42 32.97
CA ILE A 296 48.36 -19.55 34.12
C ILE A 296 49.16 -20.34 35.16
N VAL A 297 50.43 -20.01 35.29
CA VAL A 297 51.28 -20.62 36.32
C VAL A 297 50.78 -20.23 37.71
N GLY A 298 50.54 -21.23 38.56
CA GLY A 298 50.11 -21.01 39.95
C GLY A 298 48.60 -20.75 40.12
N PHE A 299 47.78 -20.99 39.09
CA PHE A 299 46.34 -20.80 39.13
C PHE A 299 45.65 -21.51 40.31
N THR A 300 46.09 -22.71 40.69
CA THR A 300 45.51 -23.45 41.83
C THR A 300 45.60 -22.67 43.14
N VAL A 301 46.72 -21.96 43.38
CA VAL A 301 46.89 -21.16 44.58
C VAL A 301 45.99 -19.93 44.52
N LEU A 302 45.94 -19.24 43.37
CA LEU A 302 45.07 -18.09 43.15
C LEU A 302 43.59 -18.45 43.35
N ALA A 303 43.13 -19.55 42.75
CA ALA A 303 41.76 -20.05 42.87
C ALA A 303 41.38 -20.43 44.31
N SER A 304 42.35 -20.83 45.14
CA SER A 304 42.12 -21.14 46.56
C SER A 304 41.96 -19.91 47.44
N GLN A 305 42.42 -18.74 46.99
CA GLN A 305 42.44 -17.48 47.75
C GLN A 305 41.32 -16.52 47.33
N CYS A 306 40.68 -16.74 46.19
CA CYS A 306 39.60 -15.91 45.66
C CYS A 306 38.23 -16.55 45.87
N THR A 307 37.17 -15.73 45.97
CA THR A 307 35.81 -16.24 45.83
C THR A 307 35.53 -16.63 44.38
N ALA A 308 34.55 -17.51 44.16
CA ALA A 308 34.18 -17.94 42.80
C ALA A 308 33.82 -16.76 41.88
N GLN A 309 33.15 -15.73 42.42
CA GLN A 309 32.77 -14.54 41.64
C GLN A 309 33.98 -13.68 41.25
N GLU A 310 34.94 -13.52 42.16
CA GLU A 310 36.19 -12.77 41.89
C GLU A 310 37.06 -13.51 40.87
N LEU A 311 37.17 -14.84 41.00
CA LEU A 311 37.93 -15.67 40.07
C LEU A 311 37.36 -15.59 38.65
N VAL A 312 36.04 -15.73 38.49
CA VAL A 312 35.38 -15.63 37.18
C VAL A 312 35.54 -14.22 36.60
N ARG A 313 35.47 -13.17 37.42
CA ARG A 313 35.68 -11.80 36.96
C ARG A 313 37.10 -11.58 36.45
N LEU A 314 38.11 -12.06 37.19
CA LEU A 314 39.52 -11.97 36.81
C LEU A 314 39.79 -12.71 35.51
N LEU A 315 39.28 -13.96 35.38
CA LEU A 315 39.43 -14.75 34.16
C LEU A 315 38.74 -14.11 32.96
N ASN A 316 37.52 -13.58 33.13
CA ASN A 316 36.82 -12.89 32.04
C ASN A 316 37.55 -11.61 31.60
N GLU A 317 38.16 -10.88 32.53
CA GLU A 317 38.95 -9.69 32.18
C GLU A 317 40.23 -10.07 31.44
N LEU A 318 40.98 -11.06 31.95
CA LEU A 318 42.22 -11.54 31.34
C LEU A 318 41.96 -12.12 29.94
N PHE A 319 41.01 -13.06 29.82
CA PHE A 319 40.68 -13.67 28.54
C PHE A 319 39.99 -12.69 27.59
N GLY A 320 39.27 -11.68 28.11
CA GLY A 320 38.77 -10.58 27.29
C GLY A 320 39.89 -9.74 26.67
N ARG A 321 40.99 -9.51 27.39
CA ARG A 321 42.20 -8.87 26.81
C ARG A 321 42.89 -9.78 25.79
N PHE A 322 43.02 -11.07 26.08
CA PHE A 322 43.59 -12.03 25.12
C PHE A 322 42.74 -12.17 23.86
N ASP A 323 41.42 -12.08 23.95
CA ASP A 323 40.54 -12.08 22.77
C ASP A 323 40.84 -10.87 21.86
N GLN A 324 41.10 -9.70 22.44
CA GLN A 324 41.48 -8.48 21.70
C GLN A 324 42.85 -8.66 21.03
N LEU A 325 43.86 -9.11 21.78
CA LEU A 325 45.20 -9.37 21.24
C LEU A 325 45.17 -10.43 20.13
N ALA A 326 44.33 -11.45 20.28
CA ALA A 326 44.17 -12.49 19.27
C ALA A 326 43.61 -11.91 17.97
N ASN A 327 42.62 -11.01 18.07
CA ASN A 327 42.08 -10.33 16.90
C ASN A 327 43.13 -9.43 16.22
N ASP A 328 43.92 -8.69 17.01
CA ASP A 328 44.95 -7.77 16.52
C ASP A 328 46.11 -8.52 15.85
N ASN A 329 46.48 -9.69 16.37
CA ASN A 329 47.51 -10.57 15.81
C ASN A 329 46.96 -11.58 14.77
N HIS A 330 45.71 -11.44 14.35
CA HIS A 330 45.05 -12.35 13.40
C HIS A 330 45.17 -13.83 13.78
N CYS A 331 44.96 -14.12 15.07
CA CYS A 331 44.87 -15.44 15.65
C CYS A 331 43.40 -15.75 16.01
N LEU A 332 42.92 -16.93 15.62
CA LEU A 332 41.59 -17.40 15.97
C LEU A 332 41.63 -18.13 17.32
N ARG A 333 40.91 -17.63 18.33
CA ARG A 333 40.67 -18.38 19.56
C ARG A 333 39.87 -19.64 19.26
N ILE A 334 40.33 -20.79 19.74
CA ILE A 334 39.61 -22.04 19.59
C ILE A 334 38.77 -22.34 20.83
N LYS A 335 39.38 -22.35 22.01
CA LYS A 335 38.66 -22.61 23.27
C LYS A 335 39.51 -22.19 24.48
N ILE A 336 38.87 -22.17 25.63
CA ILE A 336 39.48 -22.08 26.95
C ILE A 336 39.27 -23.43 27.64
N LEU A 337 40.33 -23.98 28.23
CA LEU A 337 40.33 -25.24 28.96
C LEU A 337 40.81 -24.98 30.39
N GLY A 338 39.87 -24.60 31.27
CA GLY A 338 40.22 -24.18 32.63
C GLY A 338 40.94 -22.83 32.63
N ASP A 339 42.18 -22.85 33.09
CA ASP A 339 43.16 -21.75 33.10
C ASP A 339 44.00 -21.63 31.83
N CYS A 340 43.90 -22.62 30.92
CA CYS A 340 44.60 -22.59 29.65
C CYS A 340 43.78 -21.91 28.54
N TYR A 341 44.39 -20.94 27.87
CA TYR A 341 43.90 -20.29 26.66
C TYR A 341 44.67 -20.83 25.45
N TYR A 342 43.98 -21.17 24.36
CA TYR A 342 44.66 -21.55 23.11
C TYR A 342 44.01 -20.98 21.84
N CYS A 343 44.88 -20.57 20.93
CA CYS A 343 44.53 -19.96 19.66
C CYS A 343 45.38 -20.51 18.52
N VAL A 344 44.90 -20.30 17.29
CA VAL A 344 45.53 -20.80 16.08
C VAL A 344 45.66 -19.67 15.06
N SER A 345 46.81 -19.59 14.41
CA SER A 345 47.08 -18.69 13.30
C SER A 345 47.16 -19.49 11.99
N GLY A 346 46.61 -18.92 10.91
CA GLY A 346 46.46 -19.61 9.61
C GLY A 346 45.16 -20.40 9.45
N LEU A 347 44.14 -20.11 10.28
CA LEU A 347 42.79 -20.65 10.18
C LEU A 347 41.77 -19.52 10.41
N PRO A 348 40.66 -19.42 9.64
CA PRO A 348 40.29 -20.26 8.50
C PRO A 348 41.06 -19.94 7.21
N GLU A 349 41.62 -18.74 7.10
CA GLU A 349 42.37 -18.29 5.92
C GLU A 349 43.86 -18.64 6.08
N PRO A 350 44.45 -19.38 5.14
CA PRO A 350 45.88 -19.67 5.15
C PRO A 350 46.67 -18.37 4.99
N ARG A 351 47.75 -18.24 5.77
CA ARG A 351 48.64 -17.08 5.72
C ARG A 351 50.08 -17.53 5.79
N SER A 352 50.99 -16.84 5.11
CA SER A 352 52.41 -17.24 5.07
C SER A 352 53.20 -16.87 6.32
N ASP A 353 52.75 -15.86 7.05
CA ASP A 353 53.34 -15.33 8.28
C ASP A 353 52.66 -15.86 9.55
N HIS A 354 51.96 -17.00 9.45
CA HIS A 354 51.18 -17.58 10.55
C HIS A 354 52.02 -17.77 11.82
N ALA A 355 53.26 -18.23 11.66
CA ALA A 355 54.19 -18.46 12.76
C ALA A 355 54.64 -17.15 13.44
N HIS A 356 54.91 -16.10 12.66
CA HIS A 356 55.32 -14.80 13.18
C HIS A 356 54.23 -14.22 14.09
N CYS A 357 53.00 -14.18 13.60
CA CYS A 357 51.89 -13.62 14.37
C CYS A 357 51.51 -14.45 15.59
N CYS A 358 51.71 -15.77 15.52
CA CYS A 358 51.52 -16.63 16.68
C CYS A 358 52.56 -16.35 17.79
N VAL A 359 53.79 -15.98 17.40
CA VAL A 359 54.85 -15.61 18.36
C VAL A 359 54.62 -14.20 18.91
N GLU A 360 54.30 -13.22 18.06
CA GLU A 360 53.94 -11.86 18.48
C GLU A 360 52.76 -11.87 19.45
N MET A 361 51.71 -12.64 19.17
CA MET A 361 50.61 -12.87 20.10
C MET A 361 51.09 -13.35 21.49
N GLY A 362 52.05 -14.28 21.52
CA GLY A 362 52.61 -14.77 22.77
C GLY A 362 53.40 -13.70 23.53
N LEU A 363 54.12 -12.84 22.83
CA LEU A 363 54.85 -11.71 23.42
C LEU A 363 53.86 -10.67 23.97
N ASP A 364 52.84 -10.31 23.20
CA ASP A 364 51.78 -9.38 23.63
C ASP A 364 51.01 -9.91 24.85
N MET A 365 50.77 -11.22 24.91
CA MET A 365 50.15 -11.85 26.10
C MET A 365 51.03 -11.69 27.35
N ILE A 366 52.36 -11.81 27.21
CA ILE A 366 53.28 -11.61 28.33
C ILE A 366 53.23 -10.14 28.78
N ASP A 367 53.27 -9.20 27.82
CA ASP A 367 53.22 -7.77 28.10
C ASP A 367 51.88 -7.33 28.71
N ALA A 368 50.77 -7.98 28.36
CA ALA A 368 49.45 -7.68 28.91
C ALA A 368 49.23 -8.22 30.34
N ILE A 369 50.08 -9.16 30.78
CA ILE A 369 50.06 -9.74 32.14
C ILE A 369 51.09 -9.04 33.05
N ALA A 370 52.15 -8.46 32.48
CA ALA A 370 53.17 -7.68 33.19
C ALA A 370 52.61 -6.38 33.78
#